data_AF-A0A227KQX0-F1
#
_entry.id   AF-A0A227KQX0-F1
#
_cell.length_a   1.000
_cell.length_b   1.000
_cell.length_c   1.000
_cell.angle_alpha   90.00
_cell.angle_beta   90.00
_cell.angle_gamma   90.00
#
_symmetry.space_group_name_H-M   'P 1'
#
loop_
_entity.id
_entity.type
_entity.pdbx_description
1 polymer ?
#
loop_
_entity_poly.entity_id
_entity_poly.type
_entity_poly.pdbx_seq_one_letter_code
_entity_poly.pdbx_strand_id
1 'polypeptide(L)'
;MAKSKKPRKKYKQRYLANPLRNYFPQHELDSILEFVDNLELQHEIGLPKGYCQQDFFDKMASLVNWGLVVRYNRADLLDDESVRTIHEAQNGAVLALSQLKKRQLQLKKENLVTTGEELKAIRTYADLIFPFLRECVTNTPERTFRELVIAQHLTDTANTFKKDELACKAPIDTIKNLLKETNEAKLLNGQVRKLSLTLTR
;
A
#
# COMPACT_ATOMS: atom_id res chain seq x y z
N MET A 1 26.05 -56.78 -8.24
CA MET A 1 24.86 -56.28 -8.95
C MET A 1 24.23 -55.15 -8.16
N ALA A 2 24.05 -53.97 -8.78
CA ALA A 2 23.50 -52.80 -8.12
C ALA A 2 22.04 -53.07 -7.68
N LYS A 3 21.75 -52.81 -6.40
CA LYS A 3 20.45 -53.09 -5.76
C LYS A 3 19.32 -52.35 -6.48
N SER A 4 18.22 -53.06 -6.69
CA SER A 4 16.94 -52.63 -7.28
C SER A 4 16.63 -51.15 -7.07
N LYS A 5 16.55 -50.39 -8.18
CA LYS A 5 16.00 -49.02 -8.18
C LYS A 5 14.54 -49.13 -7.75
N LYS A 6 14.20 -48.55 -6.58
CA LYS A 6 12.81 -48.42 -6.15
C LYS A 6 11.97 -47.84 -7.31
N PRO A 7 10.78 -48.40 -7.61
CA PRO A 7 9.96 -47.91 -8.70
C PRO A 7 9.63 -46.43 -8.49
N ARG A 8 9.85 -45.61 -9.52
CA ARG A 8 9.51 -44.18 -9.50
C ARG A 8 8.01 -44.06 -9.23
N LYS A 9 7.62 -43.29 -8.20
CA LYS A 9 6.21 -42.97 -7.93
C LYS A 9 5.58 -42.40 -9.19
N LYS A 10 4.42 -42.92 -9.61
CA LYS A 10 3.65 -42.35 -10.73
C LYS A 10 3.41 -40.86 -10.47
N TYR A 11 3.70 -40.03 -11.45
CA TYR A 11 3.42 -38.60 -11.40
C TYR A 11 1.91 -38.42 -11.19
N LYS A 12 1.53 -37.76 -10.09
CA LYS A 12 0.18 -37.26 -9.90
C LYS A 12 0.18 -35.82 -10.35
N GLN A 13 -0.55 -35.52 -11.42
CA GLN A 13 -0.80 -34.14 -11.83
C GLN A 13 -1.42 -33.42 -10.63
N ARG A 14 -0.70 -32.42 -10.10
CA ARG A 14 -1.30 -31.48 -9.17
C ARG A 14 -2.23 -30.63 -10.04
N TYR A 15 -3.53 -30.82 -9.92
CA TYR A 15 -4.47 -29.82 -10.39
C TYR A 15 -4.01 -28.50 -9.74
N LEU A 16 -3.72 -27.48 -10.55
CA LEU A 16 -3.66 -26.11 -10.04
C LEU A 16 -4.96 -25.94 -9.27
N ALA A 17 -4.86 -25.73 -7.95
CA ALA A 17 -6.01 -25.71 -7.07
C ALA A 17 -6.95 -24.59 -7.53
N ASN A 18 -7.95 -24.96 -8.32
CA ASN A 18 -8.94 -24.12 -8.98
C ASN A 18 -8.38 -23.07 -9.97
N PRO A 19 -8.63 -23.19 -11.29
CA PRO A 19 -8.45 -22.05 -12.21
C PRO A 19 -9.35 -20.85 -11.84
N LEU A 20 -10.39 -21.08 -11.02
CA LEU A 20 -11.26 -20.06 -10.44
C LEU A 20 -10.73 -19.44 -9.12
N ARG A 21 -9.65 -19.97 -8.52
CA ARG A 21 -9.13 -19.46 -7.23
C ARG A 21 -8.19 -18.27 -7.41
N ASN A 22 -7.70 -18.08 -8.63
CA ASN A 22 -7.00 -16.88 -9.07
C ASN A 22 -7.94 -15.91 -9.81
N TYR A 23 -9.25 -16.15 -9.77
CA TYR A 23 -10.23 -15.29 -10.42
C TYR A 23 -10.63 -14.19 -9.44
N PHE A 24 -9.96 -13.04 -9.56
CA PHE A 24 -10.46 -11.81 -8.98
C PHE A 24 -11.64 -11.34 -9.84
N PRO A 25 -12.87 -11.26 -9.30
CA PRO A 25 -14.01 -10.80 -10.06
C PRO A 25 -13.76 -9.40 -10.63
N GLN A 26 -14.16 -9.16 -11.88
CA GLN A 26 -13.92 -7.87 -12.54
C GLN A 26 -14.47 -6.68 -11.75
N HIS A 27 -15.64 -6.82 -11.11
CA HIS A 27 -16.23 -5.76 -10.28
C HIS A 27 -15.38 -5.41 -9.04
N GLU A 28 -14.64 -6.37 -8.48
CA GLU A 28 -13.70 -6.10 -7.38
C GLU A 28 -12.48 -5.35 -7.91
N LEU A 29 -11.98 -5.67 -9.10
CA LEU A 29 -10.91 -4.92 -9.76
C LEU A 29 -11.34 -3.48 -10.04
N ASP A 30 -12.53 -3.31 -10.59
CA ASP A 30 -13.08 -2.00 -10.92
C ASP A 30 -13.22 -1.15 -9.65
N SER A 31 -13.65 -1.73 -8.53
CA SER A 31 -13.72 -1.01 -7.23
C SER A 31 -12.36 -0.57 -6.69
N ILE A 32 -11.30 -1.34 -6.91
CA ILE A 32 -9.94 -0.99 -6.47
C ILE A 32 -9.38 0.11 -7.39
N LEU A 33 -9.62 0.01 -8.70
CA LEU A 33 -9.23 1.05 -9.64
C LEU A 33 -9.97 2.35 -9.35
N GLU A 34 -11.27 2.30 -9.08
CA GLU A 34 -12.07 3.45 -8.67
C GLU A 34 -11.55 4.06 -7.35
N PHE A 35 -11.11 3.24 -6.40
CA PHE A 35 -10.45 3.74 -5.18
C PHE A 35 -9.14 4.48 -5.50
N VAL A 36 -8.31 3.94 -6.39
CA VAL A 36 -7.08 4.60 -6.85
C VAL A 36 -7.40 5.92 -7.58
N ASP A 37 -8.37 5.90 -8.49
CA ASP A 37 -8.84 7.08 -9.22
C ASP A 37 -9.37 8.16 -8.27
N ASN A 38 -10.14 7.76 -7.25
CA ASN A 38 -10.65 8.69 -6.24
C ASN A 38 -9.53 9.31 -5.39
N LEU A 39 -8.50 8.54 -5.04
CA LEU A 39 -7.33 9.06 -4.35
C LEU A 39 -6.53 10.03 -5.22
N GLU A 40 -6.36 9.70 -6.50
CA GLU A 40 -5.66 10.55 -7.47
C GLU A 40 -6.42 11.85 -7.73
N LEU A 41 -7.74 11.77 -7.95
CA LEU A 41 -8.59 12.94 -8.13
C LEU A 41 -8.59 13.85 -6.88
N GLN A 42 -8.60 13.28 -5.68
CA GLN A 42 -8.49 14.06 -4.46
C GLN A 42 -7.09 14.66 -4.27
N HIS A 43 -6.05 13.98 -4.73
CA HIS A 43 -4.70 14.53 -4.79
C HIS A 43 -4.65 15.72 -5.76
N GLU A 44 -5.13 15.56 -6.99
CA GLU A 44 -5.11 16.59 -8.02
C GLU A 44 -5.97 17.81 -7.68
N ILE A 45 -7.12 17.63 -7.03
CA ILE A 45 -8.00 18.75 -6.65
C ILE A 45 -7.57 19.37 -5.32
N GLY A 46 -7.08 18.56 -4.39
CA GLY A 46 -6.73 18.96 -3.03
C GLY A 46 -5.36 19.64 -2.94
N LEU A 47 -4.32 19.10 -3.59
CA LEU A 47 -2.96 19.66 -3.49
C LEU A 47 -2.84 21.10 -3.97
N PRO A 48 -3.38 21.49 -5.14
CA PRO A 48 -3.15 22.83 -5.69
C PRO A 48 -3.66 23.95 -4.77
N LYS A 49 -4.65 23.64 -3.93
CA LYS A 49 -5.19 24.57 -2.95
C LYS A 49 -4.30 24.69 -1.71
N GLY A 50 -3.36 23.78 -1.51
CA GLY A 50 -2.45 23.71 -0.36
C GLY A 50 -3.15 23.46 0.97
N TYR A 51 -4.49 23.33 0.98
CA TYR A 51 -5.30 23.12 2.16
C TYR A 51 -5.27 21.64 2.55
N CYS A 52 -4.52 21.32 3.60
CA CYS A 52 -4.52 19.98 4.16
C CYS A 52 -5.49 19.92 5.34
N GLN A 53 -6.66 19.34 5.10
CA GLN A 53 -7.58 18.87 6.14
C GLN A 53 -7.11 17.51 6.68
N GLN A 54 -7.66 17.09 7.83
CA GLN A 54 -7.30 15.81 8.43
C GLN A 54 -7.53 14.62 7.48
N ASP A 55 -8.66 14.58 6.78
CA ASP A 55 -8.95 13.55 5.78
C ASP A 55 -7.90 13.43 4.68
N PHE A 56 -7.32 14.56 4.26
CA PHE A 56 -6.25 14.57 3.27
C PHE A 56 -4.97 13.93 3.83
N PHE A 57 -4.64 14.20 5.10
CA PHE A 57 -3.50 13.54 5.76
C PHE A 57 -3.67 12.03 5.83
N ASP A 58 -4.84 11.56 6.25
CA ASP A 58 -5.07 10.14 6.48
C ASP A 58 -4.99 9.36 5.15
N LYS A 59 -5.50 9.97 4.07
CA LYS A 59 -5.42 9.41 2.71
C LYS A 59 -4.00 9.42 2.15
N MET A 60 -3.27 10.52 2.29
CA MET A 60 -1.88 10.58 1.83
C MET A 60 -0.95 9.69 2.64
N ALA A 61 -1.18 9.56 3.95
CA ALA A 61 -0.46 8.61 4.80
C ALA A 61 -0.74 7.17 4.37
N SER A 62 -2.01 6.84 4.07
CA SER A 62 -2.39 5.54 3.52
C SER A 62 -1.70 5.25 2.20
N LEU A 63 -1.63 6.22 1.28
CA LEU A 63 -0.92 6.09 0.00
C LEU A 63 0.57 5.82 0.19
N VAL A 64 1.22 6.60 1.06
CA VAL A 64 2.65 6.45 1.38
C VAL A 64 2.95 5.08 2.01
N ASN A 65 2.11 4.65 2.96
CA ASN A 65 2.21 3.32 3.57
C ASN A 65 1.98 2.22 2.53
N TRP A 66 1.03 2.40 1.62
CA TRP A 66 0.75 1.42 0.57
C TRP A 66 1.93 1.27 -0.37
N GLY A 67 2.50 2.35 -0.88
CA GLY A 67 3.69 2.27 -1.70
C GLY A 67 4.90 1.68 -0.97
N LEU A 68 5.00 1.83 0.36
CA LEU A 68 6.04 1.19 1.17
C LEU A 68 5.89 -0.33 1.16
N VAL A 69 4.66 -0.81 1.38
CA VAL A 69 4.33 -2.23 1.38
C VAL A 69 4.54 -2.82 -0.01
N VAL A 70 4.07 -2.14 -1.06
CA VAL A 70 4.21 -2.61 -2.45
C VAL A 70 5.68 -2.69 -2.84
N ARG A 71 6.47 -1.64 -2.60
CA ARG A 71 7.92 -1.65 -2.91
C ARG A 71 8.63 -2.74 -2.15
N TYR A 72 8.35 -2.90 -0.85
CA TYR A 72 9.02 -3.92 -0.04
C TYR A 72 8.64 -5.33 -0.49
N ASN A 73 7.35 -5.58 -0.72
CA ASN A 73 6.87 -6.89 -1.11
C ASN A 73 7.36 -7.26 -2.50
N ARG A 74 7.58 -6.31 -3.40
CA ARG A 74 7.94 -6.52 -4.82
C ARG A 74 9.38 -6.10 -5.16
N ALA A 75 10.24 -5.90 -4.16
CA ALA A 75 11.60 -5.40 -4.37
C ALA A 75 12.43 -6.31 -5.30
N ASP A 76 12.11 -7.60 -5.35
CA ASP A 76 12.72 -8.61 -6.21
C ASP A 76 12.26 -8.55 -7.68
N LEU A 77 11.16 -7.86 -7.95
CA LEU A 77 10.56 -7.73 -9.28
C LEU A 77 10.85 -6.39 -9.95
N LEU A 78 11.42 -5.44 -9.21
CA LEU A 78 11.72 -4.09 -9.65
C LEU A 78 13.21 -3.95 -9.95
N ASP A 79 13.55 -3.10 -10.91
CA ASP A 79 14.93 -2.69 -11.16
C ASP A 79 15.46 -1.78 -10.05
N ASP A 80 16.76 -1.91 -9.74
CA ASP A 80 17.40 -1.19 -8.64
C ASP A 80 17.28 0.34 -8.77
N GLU A 81 17.22 0.86 -9.99
CA GLU A 81 17.09 2.29 -10.27
C GLU A 81 15.68 2.79 -9.94
N SER A 82 14.63 2.12 -10.42
CA SER A 82 13.24 2.45 -10.06
C SER A 82 12.97 2.28 -8.56
N VAL A 83 13.54 1.26 -7.92
CA VAL A 83 13.42 1.10 -6.46
C VAL A 83 14.00 2.31 -5.73
N ARG A 84 15.17 2.81 -6.17
CA ARG A 84 15.82 3.98 -5.57
C ARG A 84 15.02 5.26 -5.78
N THR A 85 14.57 5.53 -7.01
CA THR A 85 13.80 6.74 -7.31
C THR A 85 12.50 6.80 -6.52
N ILE A 86 11.75 5.69 -6.45
CA ILE A 86 10.54 5.59 -5.65
C ILE A 86 10.87 5.74 -4.15
N HIS A 87 11.97 5.17 -3.67
CA HIS A 87 12.39 5.29 -2.27
C HIS A 87 12.74 6.74 -1.87
N GLU A 88 13.47 7.46 -2.72
CA GLU A 88 13.83 8.86 -2.47
C GLU A 88 12.60 9.76 -2.46
N ALA A 89 11.72 9.62 -3.47
CA ALA A 89 10.46 10.36 -3.53
C ALA A 89 9.57 10.06 -2.32
N GLN A 90 9.47 8.78 -1.92
CA GLN A 90 8.70 8.36 -0.75
C GLN A 90 9.24 8.97 0.54
N ASN A 91 10.55 8.95 0.76
CA ASN A 91 11.14 9.56 1.96
C ASN A 91 10.87 11.07 1.99
N GLY A 92 10.93 11.75 0.85
CA GLY A 92 10.53 13.15 0.72
C GLY A 92 9.08 13.39 1.16
N ALA A 93 8.15 12.58 0.66
CA ALA A 93 6.73 12.66 1.04
C ALA A 93 6.50 12.36 2.53
N VAL A 94 7.15 11.34 3.09
CA VAL A 94 7.09 10.99 4.53
C VAL A 94 7.55 12.16 5.40
N LEU A 95 8.67 12.79 5.04
CA LEU A 95 9.21 13.94 5.77
C LEU A 95 8.26 15.14 5.70
N ALA A 96 7.76 15.47 4.50
CA ALA A 96 6.81 16.55 4.30
C ALA A 96 5.53 16.37 5.12
N LEU A 97 4.90 15.18 5.06
CA LEU A 97 3.71 14.86 5.84
C LEU A 97 3.96 14.91 7.35
N SER A 98 5.14 14.46 7.79
CA SER A 98 5.51 14.48 9.21
C SER A 98 5.75 15.88 9.73
N GLN A 99 6.40 16.75 8.95
CA GLN A 99 6.61 18.15 9.30
C GLN A 99 5.28 18.89 9.38
N LEU A 100 4.40 18.66 8.41
CA LEU A 100 3.03 19.18 8.40
C LEU A 100 2.25 18.77 9.65
N LYS A 101 2.27 17.48 10.01
CA LYS A 101 1.57 16.97 11.21
C LYS A 101 2.13 17.57 12.49
N LYS A 102 3.45 17.71 12.59
CA LYS A 102 4.11 18.39 13.72
C LYS A 102 3.64 19.84 13.85
N ARG A 103 3.57 20.58 12.74
CA ARG A 103 3.06 21.96 12.73
C ARG A 103 1.58 22.02 13.12
N GLN A 104 0.77 21.05 12.71
CA GLN A 104 -0.65 20.94 13.09
C GLN A 104 -0.81 20.82 14.61
N LEU A 105 -0.02 19.95 15.23
CA LEU A 105 -0.04 19.74 16.68
C LEU A 105 0.47 20.97 17.45
N GLN A 106 1.55 21.59 16.97
CA GLN A 106 2.12 22.78 17.61
C GLN A 106 1.18 23.99 17.57
N LEU A 107 0.52 24.22 16.43
CA LEU A 107 -0.35 25.38 16.22
C LEU A 107 -1.79 25.14 16.70
N LYS A 108 -2.15 23.90 17.06
CA LYS A 108 -3.52 23.49 17.42
C LYS A 108 -4.57 23.95 16.40
N LYS A 109 -4.21 23.91 15.12
CA LYS A 109 -5.10 24.27 14.00
C LYS A 109 -5.57 23.00 13.31
N GLU A 110 -6.87 22.91 13.05
CA GLU A 110 -7.43 21.81 12.27
C GLU A 110 -6.95 21.84 10.82
N ASN A 111 -6.81 23.05 10.25
CA ASN A 111 -6.41 23.27 8.87
C ASN A 111 -5.05 23.94 8.79
N LEU A 112 -4.18 23.41 7.92
CA LEU A 112 -2.87 23.97 7.63
C LEU A 112 -2.66 24.09 6.13
N VAL A 113 -1.90 25.13 5.78
CA VAL A 113 -1.45 25.35 4.40
C VAL A 113 -0.05 24.77 4.26
N THR A 114 0.16 23.96 3.22
CA THR A 114 1.46 23.39 2.88
C THR A 114 2.44 24.46 2.41
N THR A 115 3.73 24.24 2.67
CA THR A 115 4.76 25.00 1.98
C THR A 115 4.92 24.49 0.55
N GLY A 116 5.46 25.33 -0.35
CA GLY A 116 5.70 24.92 -1.73
C GLY A 116 6.62 23.70 -1.86
N GLU A 117 7.59 23.56 -0.95
CA GLU A 117 8.51 22.41 -0.92
C GLU A 117 7.82 21.11 -0.47
N GLU A 118 7.00 21.17 0.59
CA GLU A 118 6.22 20.03 1.07
C GLU A 118 5.24 19.54 -0.01
N LEU A 119 4.54 20.49 -0.65
CA LEU A 119 3.61 20.20 -1.73
C LEU A 119 4.33 19.55 -2.91
N LYS A 120 5.49 20.08 -3.30
CA LYS A 120 6.31 19.50 -4.38
C LYS A 120 6.74 18.08 -4.05
N ALA A 121 7.21 17.82 -2.83
CA ALA A 121 7.63 16.48 -2.42
C ALA A 121 6.48 15.46 -2.46
N ILE A 122 5.30 15.85 -1.99
CA ILE A 122 4.10 15.01 -2.01
C ILE A 122 3.65 14.73 -3.45
N ARG A 123 3.67 15.75 -4.31
CA ARG A 123 3.29 15.62 -5.73
C ARG A 123 4.24 14.70 -6.49
N THR A 124 5.54 14.91 -6.37
CA THR A 124 6.55 14.07 -7.03
C THR A 124 6.37 12.59 -6.68
N TYR A 125 6.03 12.28 -5.43
CA TYR A 125 5.76 10.90 -5.03
C TYR A 125 4.46 10.35 -5.62
N ALA A 126 3.38 11.15 -5.60
CA ALA A 126 2.10 10.77 -6.16
C ALA A 126 2.16 10.48 -7.66
N ASP A 127 2.84 11.35 -8.42
CA ASP A 127 3.04 11.21 -9.87
C ASP A 127 3.76 9.89 -10.24
N LEU A 128 4.61 9.38 -9.34
CA LEU A 128 5.29 8.09 -9.53
C LEU A 128 4.46 6.89 -9.07
N ILE A 129 3.79 7.01 -7.92
CA ILE A 129 3.14 5.86 -7.28
C ILE A 129 1.77 5.54 -7.88
N PHE A 130 0.99 6.53 -8.34
CA PHE A 130 -0.34 6.26 -8.91
C PHE A 130 -0.28 5.42 -10.20
N PRO A 131 0.55 5.74 -11.21
CA PRO A 131 0.68 4.90 -12.40
C PRO A 131 1.16 3.49 -12.05
N PHE A 132 2.13 3.40 -11.13
CA PHE A 132 2.66 2.11 -10.67
C PHE A 132 1.60 1.26 -9.97
N LEU A 133 0.77 1.86 -9.11
CA LEU A 133 -0.33 1.17 -8.44
C LEU A 133 -1.38 0.69 -9.43
N ARG A 134 -1.76 1.51 -10.43
CA ARG A 134 -2.68 1.09 -11.50
C ARG A 134 -2.17 -0.16 -12.22
N GLU A 135 -0.89 -0.15 -12.61
CA GLU A 135 -0.25 -1.32 -13.24
C GLU A 135 -0.22 -2.54 -12.30
N CYS A 136 0.03 -2.33 -11.02
CA CYS A 136 0.02 -3.40 -10.02
C CYS A 136 -1.38 -4.04 -9.89
N VAL A 137 -2.44 -3.24 -9.91
CA VAL A 137 -3.84 -3.71 -9.84
C VAL A 137 -4.17 -4.52 -11.08
N THR A 138 -3.79 -4.08 -12.28
CA THR A 138 -4.09 -4.80 -13.53
C THR A 138 -3.32 -6.12 -13.64
N ASN A 139 -2.04 -6.13 -13.26
CA ASN A 139 -1.17 -7.28 -13.48
C ASN A 139 -1.26 -8.33 -12.35
N THR A 140 -1.46 -7.90 -11.11
CA THR A 140 -1.34 -8.76 -9.91
C THR A 140 -2.36 -8.39 -8.82
N PRO A 141 -3.66 -8.43 -9.12
CA PRO A 141 -4.69 -7.83 -8.27
C PRO A 141 -4.75 -8.41 -6.85
N GLU A 142 -4.67 -9.73 -6.70
CA GLU A 142 -4.69 -10.38 -5.38
C GLU A 142 -3.55 -9.91 -4.46
N ARG A 143 -2.36 -9.74 -5.05
CA ARG A 143 -1.18 -9.30 -4.31
C ARG A 143 -1.35 -7.83 -3.93
N THR A 144 -1.80 -7.01 -4.87
CA THR A 144 -2.06 -5.58 -4.68
C THR A 144 -3.13 -5.32 -3.61
N PHE A 145 -4.18 -6.13 -3.59
CA PHE A 145 -5.22 -6.06 -2.56
C PHE A 145 -4.67 -6.39 -1.17
N ARG A 146 -3.88 -7.47 -1.04
CA ARG A 146 -3.21 -7.81 0.24
C ARG A 146 -2.33 -6.67 0.74
N GLU A 147 -1.57 -6.07 -0.17
CA GLU A 147 -0.69 -4.93 0.14
C GLU A 147 -1.50 -3.73 0.63
N LEU A 148 -2.67 -3.46 0.04
CA LEU A 148 -3.58 -2.40 0.46
C LEU A 148 -4.15 -2.65 1.86
N VAL A 149 -4.59 -3.88 2.16
CA VAL A 149 -5.12 -4.23 3.51
C VAL A 149 -4.05 -4.00 4.58
N ILE A 150 -2.80 -4.42 4.30
CA ILE A 150 -1.68 -4.21 5.22
C ILE A 150 -1.43 -2.71 5.41
N ALA A 151 -1.44 -1.93 4.33
CA ALA A 151 -1.23 -0.49 4.40
C ALA A 151 -2.29 0.24 5.24
N GLN A 152 -3.56 -0.15 5.10
CA GLN A 152 -4.64 0.38 5.93
C GLN A 152 -4.45 -0.02 7.40
N HIS A 153 -4.11 -1.29 7.67
CA HIS A 153 -3.86 -1.73 9.03
C HIS A 153 -2.69 -0.99 9.69
N LEU A 154 -1.64 -0.68 8.95
CA LEU A 154 -0.53 0.15 9.42
C LEU A 154 -0.97 1.57 9.74
N THR A 155 -1.90 2.12 8.97
CA THR A 155 -2.44 3.48 9.18
C THR A 155 -3.36 3.51 10.41
N ASP A 156 -4.19 2.49 10.62
CA ASP A 156 -5.04 2.36 11.81
C ASP A 156 -4.20 2.18 13.09
N THR A 157 -3.16 1.35 13.00
CA THR A 157 -2.23 1.09 14.13
C THR A 157 -1.22 2.21 14.35
N ALA A 158 -1.04 3.14 13.40
CA ALA A 158 -0.22 4.34 13.56
C ALA A 158 -0.63 5.17 14.79
N ASN A 159 -1.91 5.18 15.15
CA ASN A 159 -2.41 5.85 16.36
C ASN A 159 -1.89 5.22 17.67
N THR A 160 -1.47 3.96 17.63
CA THR A 160 -0.84 3.25 18.75
C THR A 160 0.69 3.29 18.74
N PHE A 161 1.32 3.62 17.60
CA PHE A 161 2.75 3.91 17.55
C PHE A 161 2.98 5.29 18.19
N LYS A 162 3.91 5.35 19.15
CA LYS A 162 4.09 6.48 20.08
C LYS A 162 4.12 7.84 19.36
N LYS A 163 3.48 8.84 20.00
CA LYS A 163 3.34 10.27 19.61
C LYS A 163 4.60 11.00 19.08
N ASP A 164 5.78 10.39 19.13
CA ASP A 164 7.07 11.06 18.88
C ASP A 164 7.81 10.57 17.63
N GLU A 165 7.43 9.44 17.03
CA GLU A 165 8.10 8.92 15.82
C GLU A 165 7.18 9.02 14.60
N LEU A 166 7.72 9.50 13.49
CA LEU A 166 7.02 9.91 12.26
C LEU A 166 5.81 9.01 11.95
N ALA A 167 4.61 9.60 11.96
CA ALA A 167 3.32 8.92 11.73
C ALA A 167 3.21 8.15 10.39
N CYS A 168 4.21 8.28 9.50
CA CYS A 168 4.23 7.68 8.17
C CYS A 168 5.39 6.70 7.94
N LYS A 169 6.07 6.23 9.00
CA LYS A 169 7.17 5.25 8.87
C LYS A 169 6.89 4.01 9.71
N ALA A 170 5.99 3.16 9.22
CA ALA A 170 5.81 1.83 9.79
C ALA A 170 7.17 1.09 9.85
N PRO A 171 7.54 0.45 10.97
CA PRO A 171 8.78 -0.31 11.05
C PRO A 171 8.77 -1.42 9.99
N ILE A 172 9.86 -1.55 9.22
CA ILE A 172 9.98 -2.57 8.15
C ILE A 172 9.73 -3.98 8.71
N ASP A 173 10.09 -4.23 9.96
CA ASP A 173 9.87 -5.53 10.61
C ASP A 173 8.38 -5.78 10.92
N THR A 174 7.59 -4.75 11.18
CA THR A 174 6.13 -4.84 11.27
C THR A 174 5.53 -5.23 9.92
N ILE A 175 6.03 -4.64 8.82
CA ILE A 175 5.58 -4.97 7.46
C ILE A 175 5.92 -6.43 7.12
N LYS A 176 7.13 -6.89 7.44
CA LYS A 176 7.53 -8.29 7.25
C LYS A 176 6.63 -9.27 7.99
N ASN A 177 6.30 -8.96 9.25
CA ASN A 177 5.46 -9.83 10.06
C ASN A 177 4.02 -9.87 9.52
N LEU A 178 3.44 -8.72 9.17
CA LEU A 178 2.11 -8.65 8.56
C LEU A 178 2.04 -9.34 7.19
N LEU A 179 3.09 -9.23 6.38
CA LEU A 179 3.18 -9.96 5.10
C LEU A 179 3.25 -11.48 5.32
N LYS A 180 3.96 -11.96 6.36
CA LYS A 180 3.96 -13.37 6.73
C LYS A 180 2.56 -13.81 7.21
N GLU A 181 1.93 -13.06 8.10
CA GLU A 181 0.60 -13.39 8.65
C GLU A 181 -0.52 -13.37 7.60
N THR A 182 -0.46 -12.46 6.63
CA THR A 182 -1.39 -12.40 5.50
C THR A 182 -1.17 -13.55 4.51
N ASN A 183 0.10 -13.91 4.22
CA ASN A 183 0.42 -15.07 3.38
C ASN A 183 0.06 -16.41 4.06
N GLU A 184 0.10 -16.46 5.39
CA GLU A 184 -0.28 -17.63 6.21
C GLU A 184 -1.79 -17.73 6.52
N ALA A 185 -2.62 -16.93 5.84
CA ALA A 185 -4.08 -17.10 5.76
C ALA A 185 -4.92 -16.74 7.02
N LYS A 186 -4.46 -15.86 7.92
CA LYS A 186 -5.28 -15.45 9.10
C LYS A 186 -5.97 -14.09 8.99
N LEU A 187 -5.39 -13.09 8.32
CA LEU A 187 -5.99 -11.73 8.20
C LEU A 187 -7.05 -11.60 7.09
N LEU A 188 -6.87 -12.35 5.99
CA LEU A 188 -7.68 -12.20 4.77
C LEU A 188 -9.17 -12.55 4.95
N ASN A 189 -9.52 -13.64 5.64
CA ASN A 189 -10.92 -14.11 5.63
C ASN A 189 -11.91 -13.17 6.34
N GLY A 190 -11.45 -12.34 7.29
CA GLY A 190 -12.30 -11.41 8.04
C GLY A 190 -12.27 -9.97 7.55
N GLN A 191 -11.12 -9.49 7.06
CA GLN A 191 -10.96 -8.10 6.60
C GLN A 191 -11.27 -7.92 5.11
N VAL A 192 -11.03 -8.92 4.25
CA VAL A 192 -11.38 -8.85 2.80
C VAL A 192 -12.88 -8.60 2.63
N ARG A 193 -13.72 -9.31 3.39
CA ARG A 193 -15.19 -9.13 3.37
C ARG A 193 -15.64 -7.79 3.94
N LYS A 194 -14.91 -7.21 4.88
CA LYS A 194 -15.26 -5.88 5.44
C LYS A 194 -14.85 -4.77 4.46
N LEU A 195 -13.68 -4.89 3.83
CA LEU A 195 -13.18 -3.89 2.89
C LEU A 195 -13.95 -3.86 1.57
N SER A 196 -14.37 -5.01 1.05
CA SER A 196 -15.29 -5.04 -0.09
C SER A 196 -16.64 -4.40 0.22
N LEU A 197 -17.08 -4.42 1.49
CA LEU A 197 -18.34 -3.80 1.94
C LEU A 197 -18.20 -2.30 2.28
N THR A 198 -17.02 -1.82 2.64
CA THR A 198 -16.77 -0.38 2.93
C THR A 198 -16.31 0.41 1.71
N LEU A 199 -15.72 -0.23 0.70
CA LEU A 199 -15.35 0.44 -0.55
C LEU A 199 -16.56 0.65 -1.50
N THR A 200 -17.67 -0.06 -1.28
CA THR A 200 -18.92 0.07 -2.06
C THR A 200 -19.97 0.97 -1.41
N ARG A 201 -19.62 1.78 -0.41
CA ARG A 201 -20.52 2.72 0.29
C ARG A 201 -19.95 4.12 0.28
#